data_AF-A0A420Y0J3-F1
#
_entry.id   AF-A0A420Y0J3-F1
#
_cell.length_a   1.000
_cell.length_b   1.000
_cell.length_c   1.000
_cell.angle_alpha   90.00
_cell.angle_beta   90.00
_cell.angle_gamma   90.00
#
_symmetry.space_group_name_H-M   'P 1'
#
loop_
_entity.id
_entity.type
_entity.pdbx_description
1 polymer ?
#
loop_
_entity_poly.entity_id
_entity_poly.type
_entity_poly.pdbx_seq_one_letter_code
_entity_poly.pdbx_strand_id
1 'polypeptide(L)'
;MGLSTLFACFLAVCSTLAAPTAPAKYCDTTTTICYSQFTTTNNIAFRIAIPDTATSAPFDVLVQIVAPKSVGWAGIAWGGQMTYNPLTVAWPNGAAATVSSRRATYVFLLLPSSAPLADPRWFRR
;
A
#
# COMPACT_ATOMS: atom_id res chain seq x y z
N MET A 1 -48.84 -36.77 19.67
CA MET A 1 -47.75 -35.88 20.12
C MET A 1 -46.44 -36.48 19.59
N GLY A 2 -46.12 -36.20 18.33
CA GLY A 2 -44.97 -36.77 17.62
C GLY A 2 -44.00 -35.65 17.26
N LEU A 3 -42.87 -35.61 17.98
CA LEU A 3 -41.80 -34.64 17.90
C LEU A 3 -40.96 -34.91 16.64
N SER A 4 -41.40 -34.46 15.47
CA SER A 4 -40.67 -34.66 14.22
C SER A 4 -40.99 -33.51 13.28
N THR A 5 -39.98 -32.98 12.59
CA THR A 5 -40.01 -31.83 11.65
C THR A 5 -39.83 -30.44 12.23
N LEU A 6 -38.72 -30.18 12.93
CA LEU A 6 -38.17 -28.82 12.98
C LEU A 6 -36.68 -28.84 12.60
N PHE A 7 -36.37 -28.10 11.54
CA PHE A 7 -35.09 -27.41 11.31
C PHE A 7 -33.88 -28.21 10.80
N ALA A 8 -34.06 -28.89 9.66
CA ALA A 8 -32.96 -29.14 8.74
C ALA A 8 -32.58 -27.85 7.99
N CYS A 9 -31.79 -26.97 8.60
CA CYS A 9 -30.95 -25.99 7.88
C CYS A 9 -30.03 -25.28 8.88
N PHE A 10 -29.06 -26.01 9.45
CA PHE A 10 -27.90 -25.35 10.03
C PHE A 10 -27.03 -24.91 8.85
N LEU A 11 -27.30 -23.70 8.38
CA LEU A 11 -26.55 -22.97 7.36
C LEU A 11 -25.05 -23.13 7.64
N ALA A 12 -24.38 -23.87 6.77
CA ALA A 12 -22.94 -23.82 6.64
C ALA A 12 -22.56 -22.39 6.25
N VAL A 13 -22.28 -21.55 7.25
CA VAL A 13 -21.60 -20.27 7.07
C VAL A 13 -20.18 -20.61 6.62
N CYS A 14 -20.01 -20.75 5.30
CA CYS A 14 -18.72 -20.88 4.66
C CYS A 14 -18.06 -19.50 4.70
N SER A 15 -17.19 -19.27 5.68
CA SER A 15 -16.34 -18.09 5.77
C SER A 15 -15.49 -18.02 4.50
N THR A 16 -15.80 -17.09 3.59
CA THR A 16 -14.94 -16.80 2.44
C THR A 16 -13.67 -16.13 2.95
N LEU A 17 -12.62 -16.91 3.19
CA LEU A 17 -11.26 -16.38 3.30
C LEU A 17 -10.89 -15.81 1.92
N ALA A 18 -10.90 -14.48 1.80
CA ALA A 18 -10.34 -13.82 0.63
C ALA A 18 -8.83 -14.10 0.64
N ALA A 19 -8.36 -14.90 -0.32
CA ALA A 19 -6.93 -15.08 -0.53
C ALA A 19 -6.30 -13.71 -0.88
N PRO A 20 -5.09 -13.40 -0.37
CA PRO A 20 -4.40 -12.17 -0.74
C PRO A 20 -4.20 -12.14 -2.26
N THR A 21 -4.58 -11.03 -2.90
CA THR A 21 -4.38 -10.85 -4.34
C THR A 21 -2.88 -10.89 -4.63
N ALA A 22 -2.44 -11.92 -5.34
CA ALA A 22 -1.06 -12.03 -5.77
C ALA A 22 -0.73 -10.83 -6.69
N PRO A 23 0.43 -10.19 -6.52
CA PRO A 23 0.84 -9.11 -7.39
C PRO A 23 1.04 -9.65 -8.82
N ALA A 24 0.59 -8.88 -9.80
CA ALA A 24 0.68 -9.24 -11.22
C ALA A 24 2.03 -8.79 -11.80
N LYS A 25 2.63 -9.60 -12.68
CA LYS A 25 3.84 -9.21 -13.40
C LYS A 25 3.51 -8.10 -14.42
N TYR A 26 4.28 -7.02 -14.40
CA TYR A 26 4.18 -5.90 -15.35
C TYR A 26 5.56 -5.60 -15.94
N CYS A 27 5.74 -5.74 -17.24
CA CYS A 27 7.00 -5.38 -17.89
C CYS A 27 6.82 -4.09 -18.69
N ASP A 28 7.67 -3.10 -18.41
CA ASP A 28 7.71 -1.84 -19.14
C ASP A 28 8.46 -2.03 -20.46
N THR A 29 7.81 -1.70 -21.57
CA THR A 29 8.37 -1.82 -22.92
C THR A 29 9.50 -0.81 -23.18
N THR A 30 9.59 0.25 -22.38
CA THR A 30 10.56 1.35 -22.57
C THR A 30 11.86 1.08 -21.84
N THR A 31 11.77 0.57 -20.61
CA THR A 31 12.93 0.31 -19.75
C THR A 31 13.37 -1.15 -19.76
N THR A 32 12.57 -2.06 -20.35
CA THR A 32 12.79 -3.52 -20.34
C THR A 32 12.80 -4.12 -18.93
N ILE A 33 12.32 -3.38 -17.93
CA ILE A 33 12.28 -3.83 -16.53
C ILE A 33 10.93 -4.46 -16.25
N CYS A 34 10.95 -5.65 -15.64
CA CYS A 34 9.76 -6.32 -15.15
C CYS A 34 9.56 -6.08 -13.65
N TYR A 35 8.39 -5.58 -13.30
CA TYR A 35 7.93 -5.27 -11.97
C TYR A 35 6.90 -6.28 -11.49
N SER A 36 6.85 -6.47 -10.18
CA SER A 36 5.72 -7.01 -9.47
C SER A 36 4.75 -5.85 -9.15
N GLN A 37 3.55 -5.88 -9.70
CA GLN A 37 2.56 -4.81 -9.63
C GLN A 37 1.39 -5.19 -8.71
N PHE A 38 1.06 -4.28 -7.80
CA PHE A 38 -0.19 -4.31 -7.04
C PHE A 38 -1.00 -3.04 -7.34
N THR A 39 -2.28 -3.19 -7.69
CA THR A 39 -3.17 -2.07 -8.01
C THR A 39 -4.28 -1.97 -6.98
N THR A 40 -4.44 -0.79 -6.39
CA THR A 40 -5.50 -0.52 -5.41
C THR A 40 -6.79 -0.11 -6.12
N THR A 41 -7.93 -0.24 -5.44
CA THR A 41 -9.26 0.22 -5.92
C THR A 41 -9.28 1.69 -6.36
N ASN A 42 -8.41 2.53 -5.80
CA ASN A 42 -8.25 3.94 -6.17
C ASN A 42 -7.38 4.16 -7.42
N ASN A 43 -7.14 3.12 -8.23
CA ASN A 43 -6.29 3.15 -9.44
C ASN A 43 -4.84 3.59 -9.16
N ILE A 44 -4.31 3.27 -7.98
CA ILE A 44 -2.90 3.47 -7.64
C ILE A 44 -2.18 2.16 -7.90
N ALA A 45 -1.18 2.18 -8.79
CA ALA A 45 -0.33 1.03 -9.08
C ALA A 45 1.02 1.18 -8.36
N PHE A 46 1.31 0.23 -7.48
CA PHE A 46 2.59 0.06 -6.81
C PHE A 46 3.37 -1.02 -7.54
N ARG A 47 4.57 -0.69 -8.00
CA ARG A 47 5.43 -1.56 -8.80
C ARG A 47 6.78 -1.68 -8.15
N ILE A 48 7.23 -2.92 -7.94
CA ILE A 48 8.50 -3.22 -7.27
C ILE A 48 9.28 -4.20 -8.14
N ALA A 49 10.52 -3.87 -8.49
CA ALA A 49 11.43 -4.77 -9.21
C ALA A 49 12.68 -5.01 -8.37
N ILE A 50 13.03 -6.28 -8.21
CA ILE A 50 14.22 -6.76 -7.52
C ILE A 50 15.15 -7.34 -8.60
N PRO A 51 16.47 -7.09 -8.54
CA PRO A 51 17.41 -7.69 -9.48
C PRO A 51 17.43 -9.22 -9.35
N ASP A 52 17.45 -9.94 -10.48
CA ASP A 52 17.52 -11.42 -10.48
C ASP A 52 18.82 -11.95 -9.85
N THR A 53 19.87 -11.13 -9.81
CA THR A 53 21.17 -11.47 -9.19
C THR A 53 21.16 -11.37 -7.67
N ALA A 54 20.09 -10.83 -7.06
CA ALA A 54 19.98 -10.64 -5.63
C ALA A 54 19.61 -11.95 -4.93
N THR A 55 20.63 -12.69 -4.46
CA THR A 55 20.45 -13.93 -3.68
C THR A 55 20.44 -13.70 -2.17
N SER A 56 21.02 -12.59 -1.70
CA SER A 56 20.99 -12.18 -0.29
C SER A 56 21.08 -10.65 -0.16
N ALA A 57 20.58 -10.11 0.94
CA ALA A 57 20.68 -8.69 1.25
C ALA A 57 22.15 -8.28 1.55
N PRO A 58 22.55 -7.03 1.25
CA PRO A 58 21.75 -5.92 0.72
C PRO A 58 21.70 -5.89 -0.82
N PHE A 59 20.56 -5.45 -1.37
CA PHE A 59 20.38 -5.19 -2.79
C PHE A 59 19.51 -3.95 -2.98
N ASP A 60 19.68 -3.30 -4.12
CA ASP A 60 18.86 -2.16 -4.50
C ASP A 60 17.54 -2.62 -5.12
N VAL A 61 16.48 -1.88 -4.85
CA VAL A 61 15.13 -2.17 -5.34
C VAL A 61 14.62 -0.97 -6.11
N LEU A 62 14.03 -1.23 -7.27
CA LEU A 62 13.35 -0.21 -8.06
C LEU A 62 11.87 -0.17 -7.67
N VAL A 63 11.42 1.00 -7.24
CA VAL A 63 10.03 1.25 -6.87
C VAL A 63 9.45 2.31 -7.79
N GLN A 64 8.29 2.01 -8.37
CA GLN A 64 7.50 2.95 -9.15
C GLN A 64 6.09 3.03 -8.56
N ILE A 65 5.66 4.25 -8.26
CA ILE A 65 4.32 4.55 -7.78
C ILE A 65 3.61 5.35 -8.88
N VAL A 66 2.58 4.75 -9.48
CA VAL A 66 1.75 5.41 -10.49
C VAL A 66 0.41 5.71 -9.85
N ALA A 67 0.15 6.98 -9.58
CA ALA A 67 -1.09 7.45 -8.96
C ALA A 67 -1.74 8.54 -9.83
N PRO A 68 -3.09 8.64 -9.84
CA PRO A 68 -3.79 9.77 -10.45
C PRO A 68 -3.42 11.09 -9.77
N LYS A 69 -3.43 12.21 -10.52
CA LYS A 69 -3.13 13.56 -9.97
C LYS A 69 -4.13 14.02 -8.90
N SER A 70 -5.31 13.41 -8.82
CA SER A 70 -6.29 13.67 -7.76
C SER A 70 -5.87 13.11 -6.41
N VAL A 71 -4.90 12.19 -6.37
CA VAL A 71 -4.36 11.62 -5.13
C VAL A 71 -3.27 12.54 -4.60
N GLY A 72 -3.50 13.12 -3.41
CA GLY A 72 -2.57 14.10 -2.82
C GLY A 72 -1.23 13.49 -2.39
N TRP A 73 -1.20 12.21 -2.02
CA TRP A 73 0.03 11.47 -1.70
C TRP A 73 -0.21 9.97 -1.77
N ALA A 74 0.83 9.19 -2.01
CA ALA A 74 0.81 7.73 -1.95
C ALA A 74 2.07 7.24 -1.23
N GLY A 75 1.94 6.12 -0.50
CA GLY A 75 3.08 5.58 0.23
C GLY A 75 3.03 4.07 0.41
N ILE A 76 4.20 3.50 0.67
CA ILE A 76 4.42 2.06 0.88
C ILE A 76 5.05 1.88 2.25
N ALA A 77 4.51 0.92 3.02
CA ALA A 77 5.14 0.41 4.23
C ALA A 77 5.87 -0.89 3.91
N TRP A 78 7.19 -0.90 4.01
CA TRP A 78 8.03 -2.03 3.59
C TRP A 78 7.80 -3.30 4.42
N GLY A 79 7.31 -3.16 5.66
CA GLY A 79 6.94 -4.28 6.53
C GLY A 79 5.42 -4.51 6.65
N GLY A 80 4.60 -3.93 5.77
CA GLY A 80 3.14 -4.09 5.78
C GLY A 80 2.39 -3.37 6.90
N GLN A 81 3.09 -2.80 7.88
CA GLN A 81 2.51 -1.99 8.96
C GLN A 81 3.15 -0.62 9.04
N MET A 82 2.41 0.39 9.49
CA MET A 82 2.89 1.77 9.55
C MET A 82 4.00 1.96 10.60
N THR A 83 3.85 1.35 11.76
CA THR A 83 4.78 1.52 12.88
C THR A 83 5.99 0.61 12.75
N TYR A 84 7.13 1.09 13.24
CA TYR A 84 8.42 0.42 13.32
C TYR A 84 9.05 -0.01 11.99
N ASN A 85 8.37 0.18 10.87
CA ASN A 85 8.85 -0.13 9.53
C ASN A 85 9.31 1.12 8.77
N PRO A 86 10.23 0.97 7.80
CA PRO A 86 10.50 2.00 6.82
C PRO A 86 9.23 2.30 6.00
N LEU A 87 8.99 3.57 5.74
CA LEU A 87 7.90 4.07 4.92
C LEU A 87 8.49 4.91 3.79
N THR A 88 8.03 4.67 2.57
CA THR A 88 8.32 5.54 1.42
C THR A 88 7.04 6.28 1.07
N VAL A 89 7.08 7.62 1.09
CA VAL A 89 5.92 8.47 0.78
C VAL A 89 6.28 9.38 -0.39
N ALA A 90 5.39 9.50 -1.36
CA ALA A 90 5.54 10.35 -2.52
C ALA A 90 4.30 11.22 -2.72
N TRP A 91 4.49 12.46 -3.17
CA TRP A 91 3.42 13.39 -3.52
C TRP A 91 3.80 14.27 -4.71
N PRO A 92 2.82 14.75 -5.49
CA PRO A 92 3.07 15.73 -6.53
C PRO A 92 3.48 17.07 -5.92
N ASN A 93 4.52 17.68 -6.49
CA ASN A 93 5.00 19.03 -6.18
C ASN A 93 5.19 19.79 -7.50
N GLY A 94 4.12 20.44 -7.96
CA GLY A 94 4.08 21.08 -9.27
C GLY A 94 4.23 20.08 -10.41
N ALA A 95 5.28 20.24 -11.22
CA ALA A 95 5.60 19.34 -12.34
C ALA A 95 6.45 18.12 -11.94
N ALA A 96 6.96 18.06 -10.71
CA ALA A 96 7.80 16.98 -10.22
C ALA A 96 7.09 16.18 -9.11
N ALA A 97 7.56 14.97 -8.85
CA ALA A 97 7.18 14.21 -7.65
C ALA A 97 8.26 14.38 -6.57
N THR A 98 7.85 14.63 -5.34
CA THR A 98 8.75 14.61 -4.18
C THR A 98 8.58 13.29 -3.45
N VAL A 99 9.69 12.61 -3.14
CA VAL A 99 9.72 11.34 -2.42
C VAL A 99 10.46 11.53 -1.10
N SER A 100 9.97 10.93 -0.03
CA SER A 100 10.52 11.04 1.31
C SER A 100 10.45 9.70 2.04
N SER A 101 11.57 9.32 2.65
CA SER A 101 11.66 8.16 3.55
C SER A 101 11.29 8.57 4.97
N ARG A 102 10.41 7.81 5.61
CA ARG A 102 9.87 8.09 6.95
C ARG A 102 9.85 6.83 7.81
N ARG A 103 9.68 6.99 9.12
CA ARG A 103 9.43 5.92 10.08
C ARG A 103 8.48 6.45 11.15
N ALA A 104 7.45 5.69 11.48
CA ALA A 104 6.53 6.01 12.58
C ALA A 104 6.75 5.04 13.73
N THR A 105 6.63 5.50 14.97
CA THR A 105 6.65 4.65 16.18
C THR A 105 5.27 4.44 16.77
N TYR A 106 4.34 5.33 16.48
CA TYR A 106 2.95 5.27 16.90
C TYR A 106 2.03 5.66 15.75
N VAL A 107 0.81 5.11 15.77
CA VAL A 107 -0.27 5.60 14.93
C VAL A 107 -0.91 6.77 15.67
N PHE A 108 -0.79 7.97 15.12
CA PHE A 108 -1.51 9.12 15.66
C PHE A 108 -2.84 9.24 14.94
N LEU A 109 -3.93 8.94 15.65
CA LEU A 109 -5.27 9.30 15.19
C LEU A 109 -5.42 10.82 15.37
N LEU A 110 -5.64 11.53 14.28
CA LEU A 110 -6.14 12.90 14.36
C LEU A 110 -7.56 12.82 14.93
N LEU A 111 -7.71 12.97 16.25
CA LEU A 111 -8.91 13.61 16.77
C LEU A 111 -9.05 14.92 15.99
N PRO A 112 -10.24 15.29 15.48
CA PRO A 112 -10.41 16.53 14.74
C PRO A 112 -10.00 17.69 15.65
N SER A 113 -8.77 18.16 15.50
CA SER A 113 -8.29 19.34 16.18
C SER A 113 -8.73 20.51 15.32
N SER A 114 -9.43 21.46 15.94
CA SER A 114 -9.78 22.76 15.36
C SER A 114 -8.56 23.66 15.11
N ALA A 115 -7.35 23.09 14.97
CA ALA A 115 -6.13 23.82 14.69
C ALA A 115 -5.98 23.99 13.17
N PRO A 116 -5.75 25.21 12.67
CA PRO A 116 -5.63 25.45 11.23
C PRO A 116 -4.45 24.69 10.64
N LEU A 117 -4.73 23.71 9.78
CA LEU A 117 -3.77 22.82 9.10
C LEU A 117 -3.01 23.54 7.96
N ALA A 118 -2.33 24.65 8.27
CA ALA A 118 -1.52 25.40 7.33
C ALA A 118 -0.17 25.86 7.92
N ASP A 119 0.48 25.02 8.74
CA ASP A 119 1.90 25.25 9.06
C ASP A 119 2.80 24.34 8.18
N PRO A 120 3.44 24.88 7.13
CA PRO A 120 4.35 24.13 6.27
C PRO A 120 5.67 23.73 6.96
N ARG A 121 5.88 24.09 8.23
CA ARG A 121 7.10 23.74 9.00
C ARG A 121 7.32 22.24 9.19
N TRP A 122 6.30 21.40 9.03
CA TRP A 122 6.43 19.94 9.11
C TRP A 122 7.25 19.30 7.97
N PHE A 123 7.65 20.08 6.96
CA PHE A 123 8.48 19.64 5.84
C PHE A 123 9.89 20.25 5.80
N ARG A 124 10.32 20.96 6.85
CA ARG A 124 11.73 21.38 7.00
C ARG A 124 12.38 20.76 8.22
N ARG A 125 13.15 19.69 7.98
CA ARG A 125 14.44 19.44 8.64
C ARG A 125 15.38 18.85 7.59
#